data_AF-A0A957WBW3-F1
#
_entry.id   AF-A0A957WBW3-F1
#
_cell.length_a   1.000
_cell.length_b   1.000
_cell.length_c   1.000
_cell.angle_alpha   90.00
_cell.angle_beta   90.00
_cell.angle_gamma   90.00
#
_symmetry.space_group_name_H-M   'P 1'
#
loop_
_entity.id
_entity.type
_entity.pdbx_description
1 polymer ?
#
loop_
_entity_poly.entity_id
_entity_poly.type
_entity_poly.pdbx_seq_one_letter_code
_entity_poly.pdbx_strand_id
1 'polypeptide(L)' 'MDNVLTQHIEMTPGIRGGKPRLAGTRITVADIAVMHLKLGQSIDEIAAEYNLPLAA' A
#
# COMPACT_ATOMS: atom_id res chain seq x y z
N MET A 1 -6.20 8.05 26.13
CA MET A 1 -5.09 7.13 25.82
C MET A 1 -5.70 6.12 24.86
N ASP A 2 -5.38 6.04 23.57
CA ASP A 2 -4.09 6.11 22.89
C ASP A 2 -4.26 6.79 21.52
N ASN A 3 -3.34 7.67 21.13
CA ASN A 3 -3.29 8.19 19.76
C ASN A 3 -2.62 7.13 18.89
N VAL A 4 -3.36 6.07 18.53
CA VAL A 4 -2.84 4.99 17.69
C VAL A 4 -2.67 5.55 16.29
N LEU A 5 -1.48 6.06 15.98
CA LEU A 5 -1.08 6.34 14.61
C LEU A 5 -1.11 5.00 13.87
N THR A 6 -2.21 4.71 13.16
CA THR A 6 -2.31 3.51 12.35
C THR A 6 -1.24 3.58 11.27
N GLN A 7 -0.21 2.76 11.40
CA GLN A 7 0.91 2.78 10.47
C GLN A 7 0.52 2.01 9.19
N HIS A 8 0.11 2.73 8.15
CA HIS A 8 -0.32 2.12 6.88
C HIS A 8 0.85 1.69 5.98
N ILE A 9 2.07 2.18 6.24
CA ILE A 9 3.26 1.92 5.43
C ILE A 9 4.39 1.35 6.30
N GLU A 10 4.99 0.26 5.85
CA GLU A 10 6.15 -0.37 6.48
C GLU A 10 7.34 -0.40 5.52
N MET A 11 8.54 -0.35 6.09
CA MET A 11 9.80 -0.58 5.39
C MET A 11 10.57 -1.69 6.10
N THR A 12 10.90 -2.76 5.40
CA THR A 12 11.70 -3.86 5.95
C THR A 12 12.85 -4.12 4.99
N PRO A 13 14.13 -3.96 5.40
CA PRO A 13 15.28 -4.03 4.51
C PRO A 13 15.33 -5.29 3.62
N GLY A 14 14.89 -6.45 4.13
CA GLY A 14 14.87 -7.72 3.41
C GLY A 14 13.65 -7.95 2.49
N ILE A 15 12.64 -7.07 2.48
CA ILE A 15 11.41 -7.25 1.70
C ILE A 15 11.35 -6.20 0.60
N ARG A 16 11.24 -6.65 -0.67
CA ARG A 16 11.20 -5.79 -1.87
C ARG A 16 12.37 -4.78 -1.92
N GLY A 17 13.52 -5.13 -1.33
CA GLY A 17 14.72 -4.27 -1.28
C GLY A 17 14.59 -3.07 -0.33
N GLY A 18 13.83 -3.19 0.76
CA GLY A 18 13.62 -2.10 1.71
C GLY A 18 12.63 -1.03 1.25
N LYS A 19 11.98 -1.24 0.11
CA LYS A 19 11.01 -0.29 -0.44
C LYS A 19 9.78 -0.15 0.47
N PRO A 20 9.21 1.07 0.59
CA PRO A 20 7.97 1.27 1.32
C PRO A 20 6.84 0.43 0.75
N ARG A 21 6.13 -0.28 1.62
CA ARG A 21 5.00 -1.13 1.26
C ARG A 21 3.83 -0.92 2.19
N LEU A 22 2.64 -1.28 1.73
CA LEU A 22 1.47 -1.28 2.59
C LEU A 22 1.67 -2.31 3.72
N ALA A 23 1.41 -1.88 4.95
CA ALA A 23 1.59 -2.69 6.15
C ALA A 23 0.84 -4.03 6.03
N GLY A 24 1.47 -5.13 6.46
CA GLY A 24 0.88 -6.47 6.35
C GLY A 24 0.82 -7.05 4.93
N THR A 25 1.31 -6.36 3.90
CA THR A 25 1.32 -6.85 2.51
C THR A 25 2.73 -6.87 1.93
N ARG A 26 2.88 -7.35 0.68
CA ARG A 26 4.10 -7.21 -0.14
C ARG A 26 3.96 -6.17 -1.25
N ILE A 27 2.85 -5.42 -1.29
CA ILE A 27 2.54 -4.43 -2.33
C ILE A 27 3.23 -3.13 -1.97
N THR A 28 4.12 -2.67 -2.85
CA THR A 28 4.87 -1.42 -2.61
C THR A 28 4.00 -0.21 -2.95
N VAL A 29 4.28 0.92 -2.31
CA VAL A 29 3.61 2.19 -2.64
C VAL A 29 3.82 2.54 -4.12
N ALA A 30 4.98 2.19 -4.67
CA ALA A 30 5.29 2.37 -6.08
C ALA A 30 4.43 1.49 -7.01
N ASP A 31 4.04 0.29 -6.60
CA ASP A 31 3.16 -0.58 -7.40
C ASP A 31 1.78 0.09 -7.57
N ILE A 32 1.21 0.60 -6.47
CA ILE A 32 -0.07 1.33 -6.48
C ILE A 32 0.02 2.57 -7.38
N ALA A 33 1.11 3.34 -7.29
CA ALA A 33 1.32 4.50 -8.14
C ALA A 33 1.43 4.12 -9.63
N VAL A 34 2.05 2.98 -9.97
CA VAL A 34 2.11 2.50 -11.36
C VAL A 34 0.72 2.08 -11.85
N MET A 35 -0.03 1.32 -11.05
CA MET A 35 -1.39 0.89 -11.40
C MET A 35 -2.30 2.10 -11.62
N HIS A 36 -2.27 3.07 -10.71
CA HIS A 36 -3.13 4.23 -10.82
C HIS A 36 -2.69 5.20 -11.93
N LEU A 37 -1.41 5.59 -11.95
CA LEU A 37 -0.95 6.66 -12.84
C LEU A 37 -0.61 6.20 -14.25
N LYS A 38 -0.16 4.94 -14.42
CA LYS A 38 0.28 4.42 -15.72
C LYS A 38 -0.72 3.46 -16.34
N LEU A 39 -1.38 2.64 -15.54
CA LEU A 39 -2.39 1.69 -16.03
C LEU A 39 -3.81 2.26 -16.00
N GLY A 40 -4.02 3.41 -15.35
CA GLY A 40 -5.31 4.08 -15.30
C GLY A 40 -6.34 3.38 -14.42
N GLN A 41 -5.91 2.45 -13.55
CA GLN A 41 -6.81 1.75 -12.63
C GLN A 41 -7.25 2.71 -11.52
N SER A 42 -8.52 2.64 -11.13
CA SER A 42 -9.07 3.41 -10.02
C SER A 42 -8.57 2.88 -8.69
N ILE A 43 -8.48 3.74 -7.66
CA ILE A 43 -8.04 3.30 -6.33
C ILE A 43 -8.99 2.25 -5.74
N ASP A 44 -10.30 2.40 -5.94
CA ASP A 44 -11.30 1.41 -5.53
C ASP A 44 -11.11 0.05 -6.23
N GLU A 45 -10.77 0.05 -7.52
CA GLU A 45 -10.52 -1.17 -8.28
C GLU A 45 -9.29 -1.90 -7.77
N ILE A 46 -8.19 -1.17 -7.53
CA ILE A 46 -6.95 -1.73 -6.96
C ILE A 46 -7.22 -2.27 -5.55
N ALA A 47 -7.99 -1.54 -4.74
CA ALA A 47 -8.32 -1.96 -3.38
C ALA A 47 -9.17 -3.25 -3.38
N ALA A 48 -10.16 -3.35 -4.26
CA ALA A 48 -10.98 -4.55 -4.40
C ALA A 48 -10.17 -5.75 -4.93
N GLU A 49 -9.30 -5.54 -5.92
CA GLU A 49 -8.49 -6.59 -6.55
C GLU A 49 -7.51 -7.23 -5.54
N TYR A 50 -6.86 -6.40 -4.71
CA TYR A 50 -5.85 -6.85 -3.76
C TYR A 50 -6.34 -6.96 -2.32
N ASN A 51 -7.66 -6.81 -2.10
CA ASN A 51 -8.31 -6.81 -0.78
C ASN A 51 -7.59 -5.85 0.21
N LEU A 52 -7.33 -4.63 -0.24
CA LEU A 52 -6.66 -3.59 0.54
C LEU A 52 -7.67 -2.70 1.24
N PRO A 53 -7.43 -2.33 2.52
CA PRO A 53 -8.27 -1.35 3.18
C PRO A 53 -8.03 0.04 2.59
N LEU A 54 -9.11 0.75 2.32
CA LEU A 54 -9.06 2.18 2.02
C LEU A 54 -8.80 2.95 3.32
N ALA A 55 -8.00 4.02 3.23
CA ALA A 55 -7.85 4.94 4.34
C ALA A 55 -9.16 5.72 4.54
N ALA A 56 -9.54 5.92 5.81
CA ALA A 56 -10.70 6.72 6.21
C ALA A 56 -10.40 8.22 6.19
#